data_AF-A0A7J5ET74-F1
#
_entry.id   AF-A0A7J5ET74-F1
#
_cell.length_a   1.000
_cell.length_b   1.000
_cell.length_c   1.000
_cell.angle_alpha   90.00
_cell.angle_beta   90.00
_cell.angle_gamma   90.00
#
_symmetry.space_group_name_H-M   'P 1'
#
loop_
_entity.id
_entity.type
_entity.pdbx_description
1 polymer ?
#
loop_
_entity_poly.entity_id
_entity_poly.type
_entity_poly.pdbx_seq_one_letter_code
_entity_poly.pdbx_strand_id
1 'polypeptide(L)' 'MPDDKSKQAQDRKRISLSEGYELRYWSERFGVSPDELTRAVSAVGNDPEDVEKHLNDKHR' A
#
# COMPACT_ATOMS: atom_id res chain seq x y z
N MET A 1 21.56 -13.74 -17.72
CA MET A 1 20.52 -14.05 -16.73
C MET A 1 19.40 -13.06 -16.98
N PRO A 2 18.22 -13.47 -17.47
CA PRO A 2 17.10 -12.55 -17.64
C PRO A 2 16.34 -12.45 -16.33
N ASP A 3 16.36 -11.25 -15.76
CA ASP A 3 15.57 -10.83 -14.62
C ASP A 3 14.10 -11.21 -14.81
N ASP A 4 13.61 -12.14 -13.98
CA ASP A 4 12.19 -12.49 -13.87
C ASP A 4 11.45 -11.35 -13.16
N LYS A 5 11.34 -10.19 -13.82
CA LYS A 5 10.59 -9.01 -13.33
C LYS A 5 9.16 -8.95 -13.86
N SER A 6 8.71 -10.02 -14.54
CA SER A 6 7.50 -9.97 -15.37
C SER A 6 6.27 -10.63 -14.77
N LYS A 7 6.27 -11.04 -13.49
CA LYS A 7 5.16 -11.83 -12.92
C LYS A 7 4.55 -11.34 -11.60
N GLN A 8 4.64 -10.05 -11.28
CA GLN A 8 3.88 -9.46 -10.15
C GLN A 8 3.12 -8.19 -10.54
N ALA A 9 2.73 -8.08 -11.81
CA ALA A 9 1.78 -7.07 -12.28
C ALA A 9 0.36 -7.67 -12.50
N GLN A 10 0.06 -8.83 -11.93
CA GLN A 10 -1.31 -9.35 -11.92
C GLN A 10 -2.06 -8.66 -10.78
N ASP A 11 -2.77 -7.59 -11.14
CA ASP A 11 -3.69 -6.82 -10.30
C ASP A 11 -3.07 -6.18 -9.04
N ARG A 12 -2.10 -5.27 -9.23
CA ARG A 12 -1.83 -4.26 -8.20
C ARG A 12 -3.01 -3.30 -8.13
N LYS A 13 -4.05 -3.69 -7.39
CA LYS A 13 -5.10 -2.74 -6.98
C LYS A 13 -4.42 -1.62 -6.20
N ARG A 14 -4.46 -0.41 -6.75
CA ARG A 14 -3.98 0.79 -6.07
C ARG A 14 -4.88 1.06 -4.86
N ILE A 15 -4.32 1.65 -3.82
CA ILE A 15 -5.09 2.10 -2.67
C ILE A 15 -5.90 3.32 -3.10
N SER A 16 -7.21 3.16 -3.28
CA SER A 16 -8.10 4.31 -3.46
C SER A 16 -8.47 4.89 -2.11
N LEU A 17 -8.03 6.13 -1.86
CA LEU A 17 -8.50 6.89 -0.70
C LEU A 17 -9.89 7.53 -0.96
N SER A 18 -10.36 7.49 -2.20
CA SER A 18 -11.65 8.06 -2.60
C SER A 18 -12.84 7.21 -2.13
N GLU A 19 -12.64 5.90 -1.99
CA GLU A 19 -13.64 4.97 -1.48
C GLU A 19 -13.34 4.64 -0.01
N GLY A 20 -14.23 5.04 0.90
CA GLY A 20 -14.07 4.77 2.34
C GLY A 20 -13.98 3.27 2.67
N TYR A 21 -14.57 2.40 1.83
CA TYR A 21 -14.47 0.95 1.97
C TYR A 21 -13.05 0.43 1.64
N GLU A 22 -12.43 0.95 0.57
CA GLU A 22 -11.04 0.61 0.24
C GLU A 22 -10.08 1.08 1.31
N LEU A 23 -10.23 2.33 1.75
CA LEU A 23 -9.37 2.89 2.80
C LEU A 23 -9.42 2.02 4.06
N ARG A 24 -10.61 1.64 4.50
CA ARG A 24 -10.79 0.73 5.63
C ARG A 24 -10.20 -0.67 5.38
N TYR A 25 -10.47 -1.26 4.22
CA TYR A 25 -9.91 -2.57 3.84
C TYR A 25 -8.38 -2.58 3.90
N TRP A 26 -7.73 -1.57 3.34
CA TRP A 26 -6.28 -1.42 3.33
C TRP A 26 -5.73 -1.14 4.72
N SER A 27 -6.42 -0.31 5.52
CA SER A 27 -6.05 -0.03 6.91
C SER A 27 -6.01 -1.32 7.73
N GLU A 28 -7.07 -2.14 7.63
CA GLU A 28 -7.16 -3.44 8.29
C GLU A 28 -6.08 -4.40 7.76
N ARG A 29 -5.81 -4.39 6.44
CA ARG A 29 -4.83 -5.29 5.82
C ARG A 29 -3.39 -4.97 6.20
N PHE A 30 -3.05 -3.70 6.39
CA PHE A 30 -1.74 -3.27 6.90
C PHE A 30 -1.68 -3.20 8.42
N GLY A 31 -2.81 -3.34 9.12
CA GLY A 31 -2.89 -3.22 10.58
C GLY A 31 -2.66 -1.80 11.09
N VAL A 32 -2.90 -0.79 10.27
CA VAL A 32 -2.68 0.63 10.60
C VAL A 32 -4.00 1.40 10.65
N SER A 33 -3.96 2.60 11.22
CA SER A 33 -5.12 3.49 11.19
C SER A 33 -5.35 4.08 9.79
N PRO A 34 -6.60 4.40 9.42
CA PRO A 34 -6.92 5.06 8.14
C PRO A 34 -6.16 6.38 7.91
N ASP A 35 -5.91 7.12 8.99
CA ASP A 35 -5.07 8.33 8.99
C ASP A 35 -3.62 8.02 8.59
N GLU A 36 -3.10 6.90 9.10
CA GLU A 36 -1.71 6.48 8.91
C GLU A 36 -1.49 5.90 7.51
N LEU A 37 -2.47 5.14 7.02
CA LEU A 37 -2.57 4.72 5.63
C LEU A 37 -2.55 5.94 4.69
N THR A 38 -3.36 6.96 4.98
CA THR A 38 -3.44 8.18 4.15
C THR A 38 -2.10 8.92 4.11
N ARG A 39 -1.40 9.00 5.24
CA ARG A 39 -0.06 9.60 5.32
C ARG A 39 0.97 8.80 4.55
N ALA A 40 0.95 7.46 4.68
CA ALA A 40 1.85 6.59 3.94
C ALA A 40 1.59 6.72 2.43
N VAL A 41 0.33 6.65 2.00
CA VAL A 41 -0.05 6.86 0.59
C VAL A 41 0.37 8.24 0.07
N SER A 42 0.30 9.28 0.90
CA SER A 42 0.77 10.62 0.53
C SER A 42 2.29 10.72 0.43
N ALA A 43 3.03 9.87 1.16
CA ALA A 43 4.49 9.88 1.19
C ALA A 43 5.11 9.06 0.05
N VAL A 44 4.55 7.89 -0.26
CA VAL A 44 5.14 6.94 -1.24
C VAL A 44 4.24 6.65 -2.44
N GLY A 45 3.00 7.14 -2.43
CA GLY A 45 2.01 6.91 -3.50
C GLY A 45 0.96 5.87 -3.14
N ASN A 46 0.00 5.67 -4.03
CA ASN A 46 -1.11 4.71 -3.85
C ASN A 46 -0.74 3.26 -4.19
N ASP A 47 0.54 2.97 -4.36
CA ASP A 47 1.03 1.62 -4.58
C ASP A 47 1.10 0.87 -3.24
N PRO A 48 0.39 -0.25 -3.08
CA PRO A 48 0.31 -0.95 -1.81
C PRO A 48 1.63 -1.57 -1.37
N GLU A 49 2.48 -1.98 -2.31
CA GLU A 49 3.83 -2.49 -1.99
C GLU A 49 4.72 -1.41 -1.37
N ASP A 50 4.68 -0.19 -1.92
CA ASP A 50 5.45 0.93 -1.41
C ASP A 50 4.92 1.36 -0.04
N VAL A 51 3.60 1.44 0.12
CA VAL A 51 2.94 1.76 1.39
C VAL A 51 3.29 0.74 2.46
N GLU A 52 3.20 -0.56 2.16
CA GLU A 52 3.57 -1.63 3.10
C GLU A 52 5.02 -1.51 3.55
N LYS A 53 5.95 -1.28 2.61
CA LYS A 53 7.37 -1.09 2.92
C LYS A 53 7.59 0.14 3.80
N HIS A 54 6.93 1.26 3.49
CA HIS A 54 7.03 2.48 4.29
C HIS A 54 6.49 2.29 5.70
N LEU A 55 5.35 1.63 5.85
CA LEU A 55 4.75 1.34 7.16
C LEU A 55 5.62 0.37 7.96
N ASN A 56 6.19 -0.66 7.33
CA ASN A 56 7.06 -1.61 7.99
C ASN A 56 8.40 -0.99 8.43
N ASP A 57 8.98 -0.07 7.65
CA ASP A 57 10.19 0.66 8.02
C ASP A 57 9.97 1.55 9.26
N LYS A 58 8.80 2.18 9.37
CA LYS A 58 8.42 3.02 10.51
C LYS A 58 8.28 2.30 11.85
N HIS A 59 8.13 0.97 11.84
CA HIS A 59 7.94 0.14 13.03
C HIS A 59 9.24 -0.45 13.58
N ARG A 60 10.41 -0.11 13.00
CA ARG A 60 11.74 -0.57 13.43
C ARG A 60 12.45 0.46 14.31
#